data_AF-A0A1F4BMH7-F1
#
_entry.id   AF-A0A1F4BMH7-F1
#
_cell.length_a   1.000
_cell.length_b   1.000
_cell.length_c   1.000
_cell.angle_alpha   90.00
_cell.angle_beta   90.00
_cell.angle_gamma   90.00
#
_symmetry.space_group_name_H-M   'P 1'
#
loop_
_entity.id
_entity.type
_entity.pdbx_description
1 polymer ?
#
loop_
_entity_poly.entity_id
_entity_poly.type
_entity_poly.pdbx_seq_one_letter_code
_entity_poly.pdbx_strand_id
1 'polypeptide(L)'
;MPHEPSTVVLDPDFRVFRRLATAEAPPILRQAMLTGSPMMFALSAEPGVQIAAQELAARLFERSGAAGSAAPVTLVVGLHADIDEWLAAGGMAQRPPALASGRGSAQVWTVRAGDGRTLVLVSVRDAPSLGALARPLPHYGQQSWLVFEGARALERGVWPAQPQVWELRPAAR
;
A
#
# COMPACT_ATOMS: atom_id res chain seq x y z
N MET A 1 -13.00 -43.03 4.11
CA MET A 1 -13.84 -41.84 3.94
C MET A 1 -13.37 -41.14 2.68
N PRO A 2 -14.21 -40.89 1.66
CA PRO A 2 -13.79 -40.06 0.53
C PRO A 2 -13.61 -38.62 1.03
N HIS A 3 -12.42 -38.06 0.81
CA HIS A 3 -12.15 -36.64 1.07
C HIS A 3 -12.52 -35.86 -0.19
N GLU A 4 -13.55 -35.04 -0.12
CA GLU A 4 -13.87 -34.11 -1.20
C GLU A 4 -12.95 -32.88 -1.08
N PRO A 5 -12.29 -32.45 -2.16
CA PRO A 5 -11.43 -31.27 -2.13
C PRO A 5 -12.27 -30.02 -1.88
N SER A 6 -11.91 -29.23 -0.87
CA SER A 6 -12.60 -27.98 -0.54
C SER A 6 -12.05 -26.78 -1.29
N THR A 7 -10.79 -26.85 -1.75
CA THR A 7 -10.06 -25.67 -2.21
C THR A 7 -9.04 -26.05 -3.27
N VAL A 8 -8.84 -25.18 -4.27
CA VAL A 8 -7.77 -25.28 -5.27
C VAL A 8 -6.90 -24.03 -5.19
N VAL A 9 -5.58 -24.21 -5.13
CA VAL A 9 -4.60 -23.12 -5.20
C VAL A 9 -3.88 -23.21 -6.55
N LEU A 10 -3.98 -22.16 -7.37
CA LEU A 10 -3.29 -22.14 -8.66
C LEU A 10 -1.84 -21.70 -8.48
N ASP A 11 -0.92 -22.55 -8.94
CA ASP A 11 0.52 -22.26 -8.98
C ASP A 11 1.03 -21.66 -7.66
N PRO A 12 0.91 -22.39 -6.54
CA PRO A 12 1.15 -21.87 -5.19
C PRO A 12 2.57 -21.30 -5.00
N ASP A 13 3.53 -21.84 -5.76
CA ASP A 13 4.94 -21.46 -5.71
C ASP A 13 5.36 -20.53 -6.86
N PHE A 14 4.43 -20.08 -7.71
CA PHE A 14 4.71 -19.25 -8.89
C PHE A 14 5.79 -19.83 -9.83
N ARG A 15 5.74 -21.15 -10.10
CA ARG A 15 6.72 -21.87 -10.94
C ARG A 15 6.37 -21.82 -12.43
N VAL A 16 5.13 -21.46 -12.78
CA VAL A 16 4.68 -21.41 -14.16
C VAL A 16 4.83 -19.99 -14.70
N PHE A 17 5.44 -19.85 -15.89
CA PHE A 17 5.49 -18.57 -16.57
C PHE A 17 4.12 -18.20 -17.13
N ARG A 18 3.33 -17.46 -16.34
CA ARG A 18 1.99 -17.00 -16.69
C ARG A 18 1.79 -15.54 -16.30
N ARG A 19 0.80 -14.90 -16.91
CA ARG A 19 0.36 -13.57 -16.45
C ARG A 19 -0.41 -13.72 -15.14
N LEU A 20 0.07 -13.06 -14.10
CA LEU A 20 -0.60 -13.01 -12.81
C LEU A 20 -1.89 -12.17 -12.91
N ALA A 21 -2.93 -12.61 -12.21
CA ALA A 21 -4.11 -11.80 -11.99
C ALA A 21 -3.77 -10.60 -11.08
N THR A 22 -4.54 -9.52 -11.18
CA THR A 22 -4.30 -8.30 -10.39
C THR A 22 -4.33 -8.57 -8.87
N ALA A 23 -5.15 -9.52 -8.42
CA ALA A 23 -5.21 -9.95 -7.02
C ALA A 23 -3.92 -10.64 -6.53
N GLU A 24 -3.15 -11.25 -7.43
CA GLU A 24 -1.94 -12.01 -7.08
C GLU A 24 -0.71 -11.13 -6.94
N ALA A 25 -0.62 -10.11 -7.78
CA ALA A 25 0.46 -9.13 -7.73
C ALA A 25 0.12 -8.06 -6.67
N PRO A 26 0.96 -7.88 -5.64
CA PRO A 26 0.75 -6.82 -4.67
C PRO A 26 0.89 -5.46 -5.37
N PRO A 27 0.12 -4.45 -4.94
CA PRO A 27 0.27 -3.12 -5.50
C PRO A 27 1.68 -2.59 -5.24
N ILE A 28 2.19 -1.78 -6.17
CA ILE A 28 3.44 -1.02 -6.00
C ILE A 28 3.15 0.48 -6.09
N LEU A 29 4.03 1.31 -5.53
CA LEU A 29 3.85 2.75 -5.47
C LEU A 29 3.63 3.39 -6.85
N ARG A 30 4.34 2.92 -7.89
CA ARG A 30 4.21 3.42 -9.26
C ARG A 30 2.81 3.25 -9.82
N GLN A 31 2.13 2.13 -9.53
CA GLN A 31 0.77 1.91 -10.00
C GLN A 31 -0.19 2.91 -9.36
N ALA A 32 0.01 3.22 -8.07
CA ALA A 32 -0.77 4.23 -7.38
C ALA A 32 -0.50 5.65 -7.92
N MET A 33 0.76 6.00 -8.18
CA MET A 33 1.18 7.31 -8.72
C MET A 33 0.58 7.67 -10.08
N LEU A 34 0.10 6.68 -10.84
CA LEU A 34 -0.51 6.89 -12.15
C LEU A 34 -1.99 7.30 -12.08
N THR A 35 -2.59 7.31 -10.88
CA THR A 35 -3.97 7.79 -10.70
C THR A 35 -4.06 9.30 -10.92
N GLY A 36 -5.05 9.75 -11.71
CA GLY A 36 -5.27 11.18 -11.97
C GLY A 36 -6.03 11.91 -10.87
N SER A 37 -6.67 11.20 -9.93
CA SER A 37 -7.49 11.81 -8.88
C SER A 37 -7.54 10.90 -7.64
N PRO A 38 -6.45 10.86 -6.85
CA PRO A 38 -6.45 10.09 -5.61
C PRO A 38 -7.35 10.77 -4.58
N MET A 39 -8.13 9.97 -3.84
CA MET A 39 -8.72 10.45 -2.59
C MET A 39 -7.60 10.57 -1.55
N MET A 40 -7.61 11.62 -0.74
CA MET A 40 -6.60 11.84 0.28
C MET A 40 -7.23 12.01 1.67
N PHE A 41 -6.68 11.32 2.65
CA PHE A 41 -6.99 11.49 4.07
C PHE A 41 -5.71 11.88 4.82
N ALA A 42 -5.69 13.09 5.36
CA ALA A 42 -4.69 13.49 6.35
C ALA A 42 -5.29 13.27 7.73
N LEU A 43 -4.80 12.26 8.46
CA LEU A 43 -5.38 11.83 9.74
C LEU A 43 -5.02 12.77 10.89
N SER A 44 -3.88 13.46 10.79
CA SER A 44 -3.43 14.37 11.84
C SER A 44 -4.16 15.72 11.77
N ALA A 45 -4.61 16.20 12.93
CA ALA A 45 -5.14 17.55 13.09
C ALA A 45 -4.04 18.63 13.11
N GLU A 46 -2.76 18.25 13.15
CA GLU A 46 -1.65 19.20 13.19
C GLU A 46 -1.51 19.96 11.85
N PRO A 47 -1.54 21.32 11.85
CA PRO A 47 -1.45 22.09 10.60
C PRO A 47 -0.17 21.80 9.79
N GLY A 48 0.96 21.58 10.46
CA GLY A 48 2.24 21.26 9.81
C GLY A 48 2.18 19.95 9.01
N VAL A 49 1.54 18.92 9.57
CA VAL A 49 1.35 17.62 8.91
C VAL A 49 0.40 17.76 7.74
N GLN A 50 -0.68 18.53 7.86
CA GLN A 50 -1.65 18.74 6.77
C GLN A 50 -1.01 19.42 5.56
N ILE A 51 -0.22 20.48 5.78
CA ILE A 51 0.51 21.19 4.71
C ILE A 51 1.50 20.25 4.03
N ALA A 52 2.34 19.56 4.81
CA ALA A 52 3.32 18.62 4.27
C ALA A 52 2.66 17.43 3.53
N ALA A 53 1.48 16.97 3.96
CA ALA A 53 0.72 15.93 3.28
C ALA A 53 0.21 16.41 1.91
N GLN A 54 -0.30 17.65 1.83
CA GLN A 54 -0.72 18.25 0.57
C GLN A 54 0.44 18.41 -0.41
N GLU A 55 1.60 18.89 0.06
CA GLU A 55 2.81 19.01 -0.75
C GLU A 55 3.31 17.65 -1.25
N LEU A 56 3.30 16.64 -0.38
CA LEU A 56 3.66 15.28 -0.75
C LEU A 56 2.72 14.74 -1.83
N ALA A 57 1.41 14.90 -1.65
CA ALA A 57 0.41 14.44 -2.62
C ALA A 57 0.62 15.13 -3.98
N ALA A 58 0.75 16.46 -3.99
CA ALA A 58 1.00 17.22 -5.21
C ALA A 58 2.24 16.71 -5.95
N ARG A 59 3.34 16.43 -5.24
CA ARG A 59 4.59 15.88 -5.82
C ARG A 59 4.46 14.44 -6.28
N LEU A 60 3.76 13.60 -5.52
CA LEU A 60 3.64 12.18 -5.81
C LEU A 60 2.79 11.93 -7.06
N PHE A 61 1.77 12.76 -7.28
CA PHE A 61 0.83 12.65 -8.39
C PHE A 61 1.04 13.69 -9.51
N GLU A 62 2.07 14.55 -9.42
CA GLU A 62 2.38 15.62 -10.40
C GLU A 62 2.43 15.13 -11.86
N ARG A 63 2.88 13.89 -12.09
CA ARG A 63 3.06 13.28 -13.41
C ARG A 63 1.93 12.36 -13.85
N SER A 64 0.78 12.37 -13.18
CA SER A 64 -0.38 11.61 -13.62
C SER A 64 -0.96 12.25 -14.89
N GLY A 65 -0.39 11.91 -16.05
CA GLY A 65 -1.09 12.06 -17.32
C GLY A 65 -2.34 11.19 -17.29
N ALA A 66 -3.38 11.57 -18.04
CA ALA A 66 -4.67 10.85 -18.15
C ALA A 66 -4.47 9.38 -18.56
N ALA A 67 -4.10 8.53 -17.61
CA ALA A 67 -3.86 7.11 -17.78
C ALA A 67 -5.11 6.39 -17.25
N GLY A 68 -5.77 5.68 -18.16
CA GLY A 68 -7.11 5.12 -17.98
C GLY A 68 -7.26 4.18 -16.78
N SER A 69 -8.50 4.11 -16.28
CA SER A 69 -9.11 3.12 -15.37
C SER A 69 -8.14 2.32 -14.48
N ALA A 70 -7.25 3.00 -13.75
CA ALA A 70 -6.59 2.39 -12.61
C ALA A 70 -7.61 2.20 -11.48
N ALA A 71 -7.46 1.14 -10.67
CA ALA A 71 -8.27 0.97 -9.47
C ALA A 71 -8.21 2.24 -8.61
N PRO A 72 -9.30 2.60 -7.89
CA PRO A 72 -9.31 3.84 -7.13
C PRO A 72 -8.17 3.84 -6.11
N VAL A 73 -7.46 4.95 -6.02
CA VAL A 73 -6.33 5.11 -5.11
C VAL A 73 -6.76 6.00 -3.95
N THR A 74 -6.34 5.62 -2.76
CA THR A 74 -6.49 6.44 -1.56
C THR A 74 -5.14 6.63 -0.91
N LEU A 75 -4.71 7.87 -0.77
CA LEU A 75 -3.53 8.25 -0.01
C LEU A 75 -3.96 8.55 1.43
N VAL A 76 -3.41 7.81 2.38
CA VAL A 76 -3.64 8.03 3.82
C VAL A 76 -2.31 8.48 4.43
N VAL A 77 -2.29 9.67 5.00
CA VAL A 77 -1.10 10.28 5.59
C VAL A 77 -1.39 10.62 7.05
N GLY A 78 -0.47 10.30 7.94
CA GLY A 78 -0.62 10.64 9.35
C GLY A 78 0.61 10.33 10.17
N LEU A 79 0.56 10.68 11.44
CA LEU A 79 1.60 10.27 12.38
C LEU A 79 1.56 8.75 12.57
N HIS A 80 2.62 8.18 13.14
CA HIS A 80 2.67 6.75 13.46
C HIS A 80 1.46 6.30 14.29
N ALA A 81 1.09 7.07 15.31
CA ALA A 81 -0.05 6.81 16.16
C ALA A 81 -1.38 6.90 15.40
N ASP A 82 -1.60 7.98 14.62
CA ASP A 82 -2.83 8.18 13.86
C ASP A 82 -3.10 7.04 12.87
N ILE A 83 -2.04 6.57 12.19
CA ILE A 83 -2.15 5.46 11.25
C ILE A 83 -2.46 4.15 11.98
N ASP A 84 -1.86 3.91 13.14
CA ASP A 84 -2.10 2.70 13.93
C ASP A 84 -3.55 2.67 14.46
N GLU A 85 -4.06 3.80 14.94
CA GLU A 85 -5.46 3.96 15.36
C GLU A 85 -6.43 3.76 14.19
N TRP A 86 -6.15 4.36 13.04
CA TRP A 86 -6.98 4.23 11.84
C TRP A 86 -7.03 2.80 11.31
N LEU A 87 -5.90 2.10 11.31
CA LEU A 87 -5.84 0.68 10.93
C LEU A 87 -6.65 -0.19 11.90
N ALA A 88 -6.54 0.06 13.21
CA ALA A 88 -7.29 -0.67 14.23
C ALA A 88 -8.80 -0.44 14.12
N ALA A 89 -9.23 0.80 13.88
CA ALA A 89 -10.65 1.16 13.74
C ALA A 89 -11.27 0.61 12.46
N GLY A 90 -10.50 0.52 11.36
CA GLY A 90 -10.99 0.09 10.06
C GLY A 90 -11.06 -1.42 9.83
N GLY A 91 -10.64 -2.24 10.82
CA GLY A 91 -10.53 -3.70 10.65
C GLY A 91 -9.56 -4.11 9.53
N MET A 92 -8.68 -3.20 9.12
CA MET A 92 -7.68 -3.44 8.07
C MET A 92 -6.50 -4.22 8.65
N ALA A 93 -5.81 -4.98 7.80
CA ALA A 93 -4.66 -5.80 8.18
C ALA A 93 -3.68 -4.99 9.06
N GLN A 94 -3.24 -5.59 10.17
CA GLN A 94 -2.27 -5.00 11.08
C GLN A 94 -1.04 -4.51 10.30
N ARG A 95 -0.42 -3.43 10.79
CA ARG A 95 0.86 -2.92 10.26
C ARG A 95 1.79 -4.11 9.98
N PRO A 96 2.27 -4.28 8.73
CA PRO A 96 3.09 -5.43 8.39
C PRO A 96 4.27 -5.56 9.36
N PRO A 97 4.65 -6.76 9.80
CA PRO A 97 5.72 -6.93 10.80
C PRO A 97 7.05 -6.27 10.40
N ALA A 98 7.35 -6.23 9.09
CA ALA A 98 8.52 -5.54 8.52
C ALA A 98 8.51 -4.02 8.75
N LEU A 99 7.34 -3.44 9.02
CA LEU A 99 7.10 -2.01 9.21
C LEU A 99 6.66 -1.70 10.65
N ALA A 100 7.04 -2.50 11.64
CA ALA A 100 6.65 -2.26 13.04
C ALA A 100 6.83 -0.78 13.48
N SER A 101 5.92 -0.31 14.34
CA SER A 101 5.86 1.08 14.77
C SER A 101 7.20 1.55 15.36
N GLY A 102 7.68 2.72 14.92
CA GLY A 102 8.91 3.35 15.43
C GLY A 102 10.19 3.04 14.65
N ARG A 103 10.14 2.20 13.60
CA ARG A 103 11.30 2.01 12.70
C ARG A 103 11.41 3.17 11.71
N GLY A 104 12.54 3.87 11.74
CA GLY A 104 12.77 5.06 10.91
C GLY A 104 11.97 6.29 11.38
N SER A 105 12.10 7.39 10.65
CA SER A 105 11.30 8.60 10.83
C SER A 105 10.04 8.58 9.95
N ALA A 106 10.00 7.73 8.93
CA ALA A 106 8.88 7.59 8.02
C ALA A 106 8.80 6.19 7.41
N GLN A 107 7.59 5.76 7.11
CA GLN A 107 7.26 4.47 6.52
C GLN A 107 6.22 4.68 5.44
N VAL A 108 6.41 4.07 4.27
CA VAL A 108 5.46 4.15 3.16
C VAL A 108 5.18 2.75 2.67
N TRP A 109 3.91 2.40 2.51
CA TRP A 109 3.55 1.12 1.92
C TRP A 109 2.23 1.16 1.18
N THR A 110 2.04 0.15 0.35
CA THR A 110 0.84 -0.03 -0.45
C THR A 110 0.16 -1.34 -0.09
N VAL A 111 -1.17 -1.31 -0.03
CA VAL A 111 -2.02 -2.49 0.20
C VAL A 111 -3.26 -2.42 -0.67
N ARG A 112 -3.82 -3.60 -0.98
CA ARG A 112 -5.13 -3.70 -1.63
C ARG A 112 -6.19 -3.76 -0.53
N ALA A 113 -7.14 -2.84 -0.54
CA ALA A 113 -8.33 -2.95 0.30
C ALA A 113 -9.25 -4.07 -0.25
N GLY A 114 -10.13 -4.60 0.61
CA GLY A 114 -11.05 -5.69 0.24
C GLY A 114 -12.02 -5.33 -0.90
N ASP A 115 -12.26 -4.03 -1.12
CA ASP A 115 -13.06 -3.48 -2.22
C ASP A 115 -12.27 -3.26 -3.52
N GLY A 116 -11.00 -3.68 -3.57
CA GLY A 116 -10.12 -3.57 -4.73
C GLY A 116 -9.38 -2.24 -4.85
N ARG A 117 -9.64 -1.24 -3.99
CA ARG A 117 -8.88 0.02 -3.98
C ARG A 117 -7.43 -0.22 -3.57
N THR A 118 -6.54 0.62 -4.09
CA THR A 118 -5.15 0.65 -3.64
C THR A 118 -4.99 1.74 -2.59
N LEU A 119 -4.60 1.34 -1.39
CA LEU A 119 -4.24 2.27 -0.32
C LEU A 119 -2.74 2.53 -0.40
N VAL A 120 -2.34 3.79 -0.38
CA VAL A 120 -0.97 4.22 -0.13
C VAL A 120 -0.96 4.81 1.28
N LEU A 121 -0.28 4.15 2.21
CA LEU A 121 -0.14 4.62 3.58
C LEU A 121 1.21 5.28 3.74
N VAL A 122 1.20 6.49 4.30
CA VAL A 122 2.39 7.27 4.66
C VAL A 122 2.30 7.55 6.14
N SER A 123 3.16 6.88 6.90
CA SER A 123 3.21 6.99 8.35
C SER A 123 4.51 7.64 8.76
N VAL A 124 4.44 8.75 9.49
CA VAL A 124 5.61 9.57 9.84
C VAL A 124 5.71 9.81 11.34
N ARG A 125 6.91 10.15 11.81
CA ARG A 125 7.12 10.56 13.20
C ARG A 125 6.57 11.96 13.48
N ASP A 126 6.74 12.87 12.52
CA ASP A 126 6.45 14.30 12.64
C ASP A 126 6.34 14.97 11.26
N ALA A 127 5.92 16.25 11.22
CA ALA A 127 5.80 17.02 9.98
C ALA A 127 7.12 17.16 9.18
N PRO A 128 8.29 17.43 9.81
CA PRO A 128 9.57 17.45 9.09
C PRO A 128 9.90 16.13 8.39
N SER A 129 9.60 14.99 9.03
CA SER A 129 9.79 13.67 8.44
C SER A 129 8.93 13.46 7.20
N LEU A 130 7.70 14.00 7.19
CA LEU A 130 6.83 13.98 6.02
C LEU A 130 7.37 14.85 4.88
N GLY A 131 7.79 16.08 5.19
CA GLY A 131 8.39 16.98 4.21
C GLY A 131 9.66 16.39 3.56
N ALA A 132 10.45 15.65 4.35
CA ALA A 132 11.66 14.98 3.85
C ALA A 132 11.37 13.92 2.77
N LEU A 133 10.15 13.38 2.69
CA LEU A 133 9.76 12.38 1.69
C LEU A 133 9.44 12.97 0.31
N ALA A 134 9.05 14.24 0.23
CA ALA A 134 8.47 14.84 -0.97
C ALA A 134 9.35 14.70 -2.22
N ARG A 135 10.67 14.80 -2.05
CA ARG A 135 11.66 14.65 -3.13
C ARG A 135 12.09 13.20 -3.37
N PRO A 136 12.51 12.41 -2.36
CA PRO A 136 12.98 11.05 -2.60
C PRO A 136 11.88 10.06 -2.99
N LEU A 137 10.67 10.17 -2.42
CA LEU A 137 9.63 9.15 -2.55
C LEU A 137 9.24 8.83 -4.01
N PRO A 138 9.07 9.80 -4.92
CA PRO A 138 8.75 9.52 -6.32
C PRO A 138 9.76 8.64 -7.07
N HIS A 139 11.00 8.52 -6.57
CA HIS A 139 12.02 7.66 -7.16
C HIS A 139 11.84 6.17 -6.82
N TYR A 140 11.03 5.85 -5.82
CA TYR A 140 10.82 4.49 -5.31
C TYR A 140 9.56 3.80 -5.84
N GLY A 141 9.04 4.22 -6.99
CA GLY A 141 7.81 3.69 -7.56
C GLY A 141 7.76 2.16 -7.72
N GLN A 142 8.90 1.48 -7.88
CA GLN A 142 8.94 0.02 -8.02
C GLN A 142 8.77 -0.74 -6.69
N GLN A 143 8.69 -0.04 -5.56
CA GLN A 143 8.59 -0.64 -4.23
C GLN A 143 7.13 -0.69 -3.77
N SER A 144 6.73 -1.73 -3.04
CA SER A 144 5.44 -1.76 -2.36
C SER A 144 5.54 -1.30 -0.91
N TRP A 145 6.76 -1.26 -0.35
CA TRP A 145 7.03 -0.77 0.99
C TRP A 145 8.44 -0.19 1.13
N LEU A 146 8.57 0.78 2.02
CA LEU A 146 9.76 1.61 2.25
C LEU A 146 9.83 2.04 3.72
N VAL A 147 11.05 2.16 4.25
CA VAL A 147 11.35 2.80 5.54
C VAL A 147 12.41 3.86 5.31
N PHE A 148 12.22 5.05 5.86
CA PHE A 148 13.08 6.21 5.72
C PHE A 148 13.57 6.72 7.08
N GLU A 149 14.78 7.31 7.07
CA GLU A 149 15.28 8.20 8.11
C GLU A 149 15.58 9.55 7.46
N GLY A 150 14.76 10.55 7.76
CA GLY A 150 14.68 11.78 7.00
C GLY A 150 14.44 11.50 5.50
N ALA A 151 15.35 11.97 4.65
CA ALA A 151 15.27 11.76 3.20
C ALA A 151 15.94 10.46 2.72
N ARG A 152 16.59 9.69 3.61
CA ARG A 152 17.36 8.49 3.25
C ARG A 152 16.53 7.24 3.44
N ALA A 153 16.38 6.42 2.39
CA ALA A 153 15.77 5.10 2.52
C ALA A 153 16.70 4.17 3.32
N LEU A 154 16.17 3.60 4.41
CA LEU A 154 16.83 2.56 5.21
C LEU A 154 16.58 1.19 4.60
N GLU A 155 15.32 0.90 4.32
CA GLU A 155 14.86 -0.40 3.84
C GLU A 155 13.75 -0.22 2.81
N ARG A 156 13.61 -1.22 1.94
CA ARG A 156 12.63 -1.22 0.87
C ARG A 156 12.42 -2.63 0.34
N GLY A 157 11.28 -2.84 -0.29
CA GLY A 157 11.04 -4.06 -1.04
C GLY A 157 9.69 -4.10 -1.73
N VAL A 158 9.36 -5.30 -2.20
CA VAL A 158 8.06 -5.64 -2.76
C VAL A 158 7.47 -6.75 -1.90
N TRP A 159 6.18 -6.67 -1.60
CA TRP A 159 5.48 -7.71 -0.86
C TRP A 159 5.51 -9.02 -1.66
N PRO A 160 5.45 -10.18 -0.99
CA PRO A 160 5.29 -11.45 -1.69
C PRO A 160 3.98 -11.47 -2.49
N ALA A 161 4.01 -12.10 -3.66
CA ALA A 161 2.80 -12.40 -4.41
C ALA A 161 1.93 -13.40 -3.63
N GLN A 162 0.61 -13.30 -3.81
CA GLN A 162 -0.35 -14.22 -3.17
C GLN A 162 -1.02 -15.06 -4.25
N PRO A 163 -1.00 -16.41 -4.15
CA PRO A 163 -1.59 -17.24 -5.19
C PRO A 163 -3.11 -17.12 -5.17
N GLN A 164 -3.74 -17.32 -6.32
CA GLN A 164 -5.19 -17.44 -6.36
C GLN A 164 -5.65 -18.72 -5.66
N VAL A 165 -6.69 -18.55 -4.84
CA VAL A 165 -7.37 -19.62 -4.11
C VAL A 165 -8.82 -19.64 -4.55
N TRP A 166 -9.31 -20.81 -4.98
CA TRP A 166 -10.72 -21.04 -5.30
C TRP A 166 -11.31 -21.99 -4.28
N GLU A 167 -12.37 -21.54 -3.62
CA GLU A 167 -13.21 -22.42 -2.80
C GLU A 167 -14.14 -23.23 -3.72
N LEU A 168 -14.06 -24.55 -3.59
CA LEU A 168 -14.90 -25.49 -4.30
C LEU A 168 -16.19 -25.69 -3.51
N ARG A 169 -17.35 -25.51 -4.16
CA ARG A 169 -18.62 -25.91 -3.57
C ARG A 169 -18.84 -27.40 -3.81
N PRO A 170 -19.31 -28.16 -2.81
CA PRO A 170 -19.70 -29.54 -3.03
C PRO A 170 -20.81 -29.60 -4.08
N ALA A 171 -20.73 -30.58 -4.99
CA ALA A 171 -21.77 -30.78 -5.99
C ALA A 171 -23.09 -31.09 -5.29
N ALA A 172 -24.15 -30.34 -5.62
CA ALA A 172 -25.50 -30.68 -5.18
C ALA A 172 -25.84 -32.07 -5.74
N ARG A 173 -26.08 -33.04 -4.84
CA ARG A 173 -26.50 -34.40 -5.20
C ARG A 173 -27.96 -34.43 -5.62
#